data_AF-A0A0M2T2R0-F1
#
_entry.id   AF-A0A0M2T2R0-F1
#
_cell.length_a   1.000
_cell.length_b   1.000
_cell.length_c   1.000
_cell.angle_alpha   90.00
_cell.angle_beta   90.00
_cell.angle_gamma   90.00
#
_symmetry.space_group_name_H-M   'P 1'
#
loop_
_entity.id
_entity.type
_entity.pdbx_description
1 polymer ?
#
loop_
_entity_poly.entity_id
_entity_poly.type
_entity_poly.pdbx_seq_one_letter_code
_entity_poly.pdbx_strand_id
1 'polypeptide(L)'
;MKNKNNLKTINWSIFVIVLLTAVITATITLNDLYNTPAFGEDAQSRAGLRWGTLHFVITIAMLIIFAFLAKGWKQLFPFNVPIAIILVGFCYELFFLTFTIGWVGIQGMLGFLIAILIALILISSYSIYFLVERRRTVKRGDGSAAFLNRRSD
;
A
#
# COMPACT_ATOMS: atom_id res chain seq x y z
N MET A 1 -20.11 -12.73 -0.40
CA MET A 1 -20.35 -11.26 -0.26
C MET A 1 -20.88 -10.73 -1.58
N LYS A 2 -22.10 -10.19 -1.60
CA LYS A 2 -22.78 -9.70 -2.82
C LYS A 2 -22.01 -8.56 -3.53
N ASN A 3 -21.07 -7.92 -2.84
CA ASN A 3 -20.23 -6.82 -3.32
C ASN A 3 -18.74 -7.17 -3.56
N LYS A 4 -18.36 -8.47 -3.62
CA LYS A 4 -16.95 -8.88 -3.75
C LYS A 4 -16.25 -8.29 -4.98
N ASN A 5 -16.97 -8.21 -6.10
CA ASN A 5 -16.43 -7.63 -7.34
C ASN A 5 -16.24 -6.11 -7.21
N ASN A 6 -17.20 -5.40 -6.61
CA ASN A 6 -17.10 -3.95 -6.39
C ASN A 6 -15.92 -3.59 -5.48
N LEU A 7 -15.74 -4.30 -4.36
CA LEU A 7 -14.58 -4.13 -3.48
C LEU A 7 -13.26 -4.44 -4.21
N LYS A 8 -13.22 -5.53 -4.98
CA LYS A 8 -12.04 -5.87 -5.78
C LYS A 8 -11.68 -4.75 -6.77
N THR A 9 -12.66 -4.19 -7.47
CA THR A 9 -12.47 -3.08 -8.41
C THR A 9 -11.95 -1.84 -7.70
N ILE A 10 -12.60 -1.40 -6.61
CA ILE A 10 -12.17 -0.22 -5.85
C ILE A 10 -10.72 -0.39 -5.37
N ASN A 11 -10.38 -1.53 -4.79
CA ASN A 11 -9.04 -1.80 -4.29
C ASN A 11 -8.00 -1.72 -5.41
N TRP A 12 -8.30 -2.34 -6.56
CA TRP A 12 -7.42 -2.31 -7.72
C TRP A 12 -7.26 -0.89 -8.29
N SER A 13 -8.34 -0.11 -8.35
CA SER A 13 -8.29 1.28 -8.79
C SER A 13 -7.40 2.12 -7.88
N ILE A 14 -7.57 2.02 -6.56
CA ILE A 14 -6.72 2.75 -5.59
C ILE A 14 -5.26 2.33 -5.74
N PHE A 15 -4.99 1.01 -5.83
CA PHE A 15 -3.64 0.50 -5.99
C PHE A 15 -2.96 1.04 -7.25
N VAL A 16 -3.66 1.01 -8.39
CA VAL A 16 -3.13 1.52 -9.67
C VAL A 16 -2.86 3.02 -9.59
N ILE A 17 -3.76 3.81 -9.00
CA ILE A 17 -3.55 5.27 -8.83
C ILE A 17 -2.32 5.54 -7.98
N VAL A 18 -2.17 4.85 -6.84
CA VAL A 18 -1.02 5.01 -5.95
C VAL A 18 0.28 4.62 -6.67
N LEU A 19 0.28 3.49 -7.37
CA LEU A 19 1.44 3.01 -8.12
C LEU A 19 1.85 3.99 -9.22
N LEU A 20 0.89 4.46 -10.04
CA LEU A 20 1.15 5.42 -11.10
C LEU A 20 1.67 6.75 -10.54
N THR A 21 1.07 7.25 -9.45
CA THR A 21 1.50 8.49 -8.80
C THR A 21 2.95 8.36 -8.29
N ALA A 22 3.29 7.23 -7.68
CA ALA A 22 4.65 6.96 -7.21
C ALA A 22 5.66 6.95 -8.38
N VAL A 23 5.33 6.24 -9.48
CA VAL A 23 6.20 6.19 -10.67
C VAL A 23 6.37 7.57 -11.31
N ILE A 24 5.26 8.28 -11.58
CA ILE A 24 5.28 9.61 -12.19
C ILE A 24 6.12 10.57 -11.34
N THR A 25 5.88 10.59 -10.03
CA THR A 25 6.61 11.48 -9.11
C THR A 25 8.10 11.15 -9.10
N ALA A 26 8.47 9.87 -9.04
CA ALA A 26 9.86 9.43 -9.10
C ALA A 26 10.54 9.84 -10.41
N THR A 27 9.88 9.65 -11.55
CA THR A 27 10.41 10.00 -12.87
C THR A 27 10.59 11.51 -13.03
N ILE A 28 9.59 12.32 -12.67
CA ILE A 28 9.69 13.79 -12.72
C ILE A 28 10.85 14.25 -11.83
N THR A 29 10.92 13.76 -10.59
CA THR A 29 11.94 14.20 -9.64
C THR A 29 13.35 13.84 -10.12
N LEU A 30 13.56 12.65 -10.68
CA LEU A 30 14.85 12.29 -11.26
C LEU A 30 15.20 13.11 -12.50
N ASN A 31 14.22 13.39 -13.36
CA ASN A 31 14.43 14.22 -14.54
C ASN A 31 14.84 15.65 -14.14
N ASP A 32 14.19 16.22 -13.13
CA ASP A 32 14.53 17.54 -12.59
C ASP A 32 15.94 17.54 -11.99
N LEU A 33 16.30 16.50 -11.23
CA LEU A 33 17.63 16.35 -10.66
C LEU A 33 18.73 16.17 -11.72
N TYR A 34 18.43 15.58 -12.87
CA TYR A 34 19.39 15.36 -13.94
C TYR A 34 19.61 16.62 -14.79
N ASN A 35 18.56 17.41 -15.01
CA ASN A 35 18.60 18.57 -15.92
C ASN A 35 18.82 19.91 -15.21
N THR A 36 18.78 19.96 -13.88
CA THR A 36 19.04 21.20 -13.12
C THR A 36 20.54 21.34 -12.79
N PRO A 37 21.25 22.35 -13.30
CA PRO A 37 22.66 22.57 -12.98
C PRO A 37 22.85 22.86 -11.49
N ALA A 38 23.92 22.29 -10.91
CA ALA A 38 24.29 22.51 -9.52
C ALA A 38 24.88 23.91 -9.33
N PHE A 39 24.22 24.78 -8.57
CA PHE A 39 24.70 26.09 -8.14
C PHE A 39 24.92 26.07 -6.61
N GLY A 40 26.18 26.00 -6.19
CA GLY A 40 26.61 26.01 -4.78
C GLY A 40 26.87 24.61 -4.20
N GLU A 41 28.04 24.43 -3.57
CA GLU A 41 28.67 23.10 -3.42
C GLU A 41 28.10 22.17 -2.34
N ASP A 42 27.36 22.64 -1.34
CA ASP A 42 27.13 21.82 -0.13
C ASP A 42 25.67 21.52 0.28
N ALA A 43 24.67 22.12 -0.38
CA ALA A 43 23.26 21.96 0.02
C ALA A 43 22.31 21.48 -1.09
N GLN A 44 22.76 21.39 -2.34
CA GLN A 44 21.87 21.08 -3.46
C GLN A 44 21.61 19.58 -3.57
N SER A 45 20.32 19.23 -3.75
CA SER A 45 19.93 17.84 -3.99
C SER A 45 20.40 17.40 -5.38
N ARG A 46 20.88 16.16 -5.49
CA ARG A 46 21.40 15.60 -6.74
C ARG A 46 21.04 14.12 -6.87
N ALA A 47 20.97 13.65 -8.11
CA ALA A 47 20.93 12.22 -8.38
C ALA A 47 22.30 11.60 -8.05
N GLY A 48 22.30 10.46 -7.35
CA GLY A 48 23.52 9.77 -6.98
C GLY A 48 23.22 8.38 -6.44
N LEU A 49 24.01 7.39 -6.86
CA LEU A 49 23.81 5.99 -6.46
C LEU A 49 24.48 5.70 -5.11
N ARG A 50 23.68 5.38 -4.10
CA ARG A 50 24.10 5.03 -2.74
C ARG A 50 23.88 3.55 -2.44
N TRP A 51 24.17 2.69 -3.42
CA TRP A 51 24.01 1.25 -3.24
C TRP A 51 25.09 0.70 -2.29
N GLY A 52 24.66 0.05 -1.21
CA GLY A 52 25.56 -0.51 -0.20
C GLY A 52 25.04 -1.83 0.36
N THR A 53 25.82 -2.48 1.21
CA THR A 53 25.48 -3.80 1.78
C THR A 53 24.11 -3.82 2.46
N LEU A 54 23.74 -2.74 3.15
CA LEU A 54 22.42 -2.61 3.79
C LEU A 54 21.28 -2.61 2.76
N HIS A 55 21.44 -1.95 1.62
CA HIS A 55 20.45 -1.95 0.53
C HIS A 55 20.27 -3.34 -0.08
N PHE A 56 21.37 -4.12 -0.19
CA PHE A 56 21.32 -5.50 -0.65
C PHE A 56 20.53 -6.39 0.29
N VAL A 57 20.79 -6.31 1.60
CA VAL A 57 20.06 -7.07 2.63
C VAL A 57 18.57 -6.71 2.62
N ILE A 58 18.23 -5.42 2.55
CA ILE A 58 16.83 -4.96 2.48
C ILE A 58 16.15 -5.48 1.21
N THR A 59 16.85 -5.49 0.07
CA THR A 59 16.30 -5.99 -1.20
C THR A 59 15.95 -7.47 -1.11
N ILE A 60 16.82 -8.29 -0.51
CA ILE A 60 16.54 -9.72 -0.28
C ILE A 60 15.32 -9.89 0.64
N ALA A 61 15.27 -9.15 1.76
CA ALA A 61 14.13 -9.20 2.67
C ALA A 61 12.82 -8.82 1.95
N MET A 62 12.86 -7.79 1.10
CA MET A 62 11.72 -7.37 0.29
C MET A 62 11.26 -8.44 -0.70
N LEU A 63 12.18 -9.10 -1.40
CA LEU A 63 11.84 -10.20 -2.31
C LEU A 63 11.11 -11.33 -1.58
N ILE A 64 11.56 -11.67 -0.37
CA ILE A 64 10.92 -12.68 0.47
C ILE A 64 9.51 -12.23 0.86
N ILE A 65 9.33 -10.98 1.31
CA ILE A 65 8.02 -10.43 1.68
C ILE A 65 7.06 -10.42 0.48
N PHE A 66 7.53 -10.02 -0.71
CA PHE A 66 6.75 -10.07 -1.94
C PHE A 66 6.33 -11.50 -2.30
N ALA A 67 7.24 -12.47 -2.17
CA ALA A 67 6.92 -13.87 -2.44
C ALA A 67 5.83 -14.41 -1.50
N PHE A 68 5.91 -14.08 -0.20
CA PHE A 68 4.87 -14.42 0.76
C PHE A 68 3.55 -13.73 0.45
N LEU A 69 3.57 -12.45 0.09
CA LEU A 69 2.36 -11.72 -0.28
C LEU A 69 1.72 -12.28 -1.54
N ALA A 70 2.51 -12.65 -2.55
CA ALA A 70 2.02 -13.28 -3.78
C ALA A 70 1.37 -14.63 -3.49
N LYS A 71 1.99 -15.47 -2.64
CA LYS A 71 1.42 -16.74 -2.20
C LYS A 71 0.13 -16.55 -1.39
N GLY A 72 0.11 -15.59 -0.48
CA GLY A 72 -1.02 -15.25 0.39
C GLY A 72 -2.10 -14.38 -0.27
N TRP A 73 -1.93 -13.97 -1.53
CA TRP A 73 -2.72 -12.88 -2.13
C TRP A 73 -4.23 -13.10 -2.08
N LYS A 74 -4.68 -14.34 -2.35
CA LYS A 74 -6.11 -14.70 -2.30
C LYS A 74 -6.63 -14.87 -0.87
N GLN A 75 -5.77 -15.32 0.05
CA GLN A 75 -6.12 -15.60 1.44
C GLN A 75 -6.25 -14.32 2.27
N LEU A 76 -5.43 -13.32 1.96
CA LEU A 76 -5.41 -12.03 2.64
C LEU A 76 -6.50 -11.07 2.16
N PHE A 77 -7.37 -11.46 1.22
CA PHE A 77 -8.43 -10.58 0.73
C PHE A 77 -9.43 -10.24 1.85
N PRO A 78 -9.79 -8.96 2.07
CA PRO A 78 -9.50 -7.77 1.23
C PRO A 78 -8.26 -6.93 1.64
N PHE A 79 -7.50 -7.38 2.64
CA PHE A 79 -6.32 -6.68 3.20
C PHE A 79 -5.04 -6.81 2.36
N ASN A 80 -5.02 -7.71 1.37
CA ASN A 80 -3.91 -7.87 0.43
C ASN A 80 -3.49 -6.55 -0.26
N VAL A 81 -4.46 -5.73 -0.68
CA VAL A 81 -4.16 -4.46 -1.37
C VAL A 81 -3.56 -3.39 -0.45
N PRO A 82 -4.11 -3.11 0.75
CA PRO A 82 -3.45 -2.23 1.72
C PRO A 82 -2.01 -2.65 2.03
N ILE A 83 -1.75 -3.95 2.19
CA ILE A 83 -0.39 -4.45 2.41
C ILE A 83 0.50 -4.16 1.19
N ALA A 84 -0.01 -4.37 -0.02
CA ALA A 84 0.71 -4.02 -1.24
C ALA A 84 1.01 -2.52 -1.36
N ILE A 85 0.10 -1.64 -0.93
CA ILE A 85 0.31 -0.19 -0.90
C ILE A 85 1.47 0.17 0.04
N ILE A 86 1.53 -0.43 1.23
CA ILE A 86 2.65 -0.22 2.17
C ILE A 86 3.97 -0.64 1.52
N LEU A 87 4.00 -1.81 0.86
CA LEU A 87 5.20 -2.28 0.18
C LEU A 87 5.62 -1.36 -0.97
N VAL A 88 4.67 -0.84 -1.76
CA VAL A 88 4.95 0.15 -2.81
C VAL A 88 5.53 1.43 -2.20
N GLY A 89 4.96 1.93 -1.11
CA GLY A 89 5.49 3.09 -0.39
C GLY A 89 6.91 2.85 0.13
N PHE A 90 7.18 1.66 0.66
CA PHE A 90 8.52 1.29 1.12
C PHE A 90 9.52 1.18 -0.03
N CYS A 91 9.14 0.59 -1.17
CA CYS A 91 9.94 0.61 -2.39
C CYS A 91 10.23 2.03 -2.88
N TYR A 92 9.23 2.91 -2.81
CA TYR A 92 9.36 4.31 -3.19
C TYR A 92 10.36 5.04 -2.28
N GLU A 93 10.28 4.85 -0.97
CA GLU A 93 11.28 5.40 -0.04
C GLU A 93 12.69 4.88 -0.34
N LEU A 94 12.85 3.56 -0.48
CA LEU A 94 14.15 2.96 -0.79
C LEU A 94 14.73 3.49 -2.10
N PHE A 95 13.89 3.70 -3.11
CA PHE A 95 14.31 4.30 -4.36
C PHE A 95 14.93 5.68 -4.13
N PHE A 96 14.24 6.57 -3.41
CA PHE A 96 14.76 7.91 -3.12
C PHE A 96 16.02 7.88 -2.24
N LEU A 97 16.08 7.01 -1.23
CA LEU A 97 17.28 6.85 -0.39
C LEU A 97 18.49 6.32 -1.18
N THR A 98 18.22 5.49 -2.20
CA THR A 98 19.26 4.86 -3.04
C THR A 98 19.77 5.81 -4.13
N PHE A 99 18.88 6.57 -4.77
CA PHE A 99 19.20 7.32 -5.98
C PHE A 99 19.32 8.83 -5.78
N THR A 100 19.05 9.34 -4.58
CA THR A 100 19.12 10.79 -4.30
C THR A 100 20.02 11.11 -3.10
N ILE A 101 20.69 12.26 -3.18
CA ILE A 101 21.48 12.86 -2.12
C ILE A 101 20.87 14.23 -1.82
N GLY A 102 20.77 14.59 -0.55
CA GLY A 102 20.19 15.85 -0.09
C GLY A 102 18.73 15.73 0.36
N TRP A 103 18.03 16.86 0.44
CA TRP A 103 16.67 16.98 0.97
C TRP A 103 15.62 16.23 0.15
N VAL A 104 15.87 15.97 -1.14
CA VAL A 104 14.94 15.18 -1.98
C VAL A 104 14.71 13.77 -1.43
N GLY A 105 15.65 13.21 -0.65
CA GLY A 105 15.41 11.94 0.05
C GLY A 105 14.20 11.96 1.00
N ILE A 106 13.84 13.13 1.55
CA ILE A 106 12.66 13.33 2.42
C ILE A 106 11.36 13.09 1.65
N GLN A 107 11.35 13.32 0.33
CA GLN A 107 10.20 13.02 -0.52
C GLN A 107 9.87 11.53 -0.51
N GLY A 108 10.88 10.66 -0.42
CA GLY A 108 10.71 9.23 -0.20
C GLY A 108 9.98 8.91 1.10
N MET A 109 10.43 9.50 2.21
CA MET A 109 9.80 9.33 3.54
C MET A 109 8.36 9.84 3.58
N LEU A 110 8.09 11.00 2.97
CA LEU A 110 6.72 11.55 2.87
C LEU A 110 5.81 10.65 2.03
N GLY A 111 6.32 10.14 0.91
CA GLY A 111 5.58 9.20 0.06
C GLY A 111 5.24 7.90 0.82
N PHE A 112 6.17 7.38 1.61
CA PHE A 112 5.91 6.21 2.45
C PHE A 112 4.90 6.49 3.56
N LEU A 113 4.98 7.64 4.23
CA LEU A 113 4.00 8.05 5.23
C LEU A 113 2.59 8.12 4.63
N ILE A 114 2.44 8.73 3.46
CA ILE A 114 1.15 8.79 2.74
C ILE A 114 0.65 7.38 2.42
N ALA A 115 1.52 6.48 1.95
CA ALA A 115 1.14 5.09 1.66
C ALA A 115 0.65 4.36 2.92
N ILE A 116 1.32 4.54 4.07
CA ILE A 116 0.87 4.00 5.36
C ILE A 116 -0.52 4.54 5.72
N LEU A 117 -0.73 5.86 5.62
CA LEU A 117 -2.02 6.47 5.95
C LEU A 117 -3.16 5.93 5.09
N ILE A 118 -2.94 5.83 3.77
CA ILE A 118 -3.92 5.24 2.84
C ILE A 118 -4.21 3.77 3.23
N ALA A 119 -3.17 2.99 3.50
CA ALA A 119 -3.33 1.60 3.88
C ALA A 119 -4.08 1.43 5.20
N LEU A 120 -3.79 2.26 6.21
CA LEU A 120 -4.48 2.26 7.50
C LEU A 120 -5.97 2.59 7.34
N ILE A 121 -6.30 3.62 6.54
CA ILE A 121 -7.69 3.98 6.25
C ILE A 121 -8.43 2.80 5.62
N LEU A 122 -7.81 2.10 4.65
CA LEU A 122 -8.43 0.94 4.00
C LEU A 122 -8.58 -0.24 4.96
N ILE A 123 -7.56 -0.56 5.76
CA ILE A 123 -7.61 -1.64 6.75
C ILE A 123 -8.73 -1.36 7.76
N SER A 124 -8.82 -0.15 8.30
CA SER A 124 -9.88 0.23 9.23
C SER A 124 -11.26 0.14 8.59
N SER A 125 -11.41 0.63 7.35
CA SER A 125 -12.68 0.57 6.60
C SER A 125 -13.15 -0.86 6.38
N TYR A 126 -12.25 -1.77 5.97
CA TYR A 126 -12.59 -3.18 5.78
C TYR A 126 -12.88 -3.89 7.09
N SER A 127 -12.15 -3.55 8.16
CA SER A 127 -12.37 -4.12 9.49
C SER A 127 -13.77 -3.77 10.01
N ILE A 128 -14.17 -2.51 9.89
CA ILE A 128 -15.52 -2.05 10.26
C ILE A 128 -16.57 -2.74 9.40
N TYR A 129 -16.40 -2.77 8.07
CA TYR A 129 -17.34 -3.44 7.17
C TYR A 129 -17.54 -4.92 7.52
N PHE A 130 -16.44 -5.63 7.79
CA PHE A 130 -16.47 -7.05 8.18
C PHE A 130 -17.20 -7.27 9.50
N LEU A 131 -16.95 -6.42 10.51
CA LEU A 131 -17.64 -6.48 11.80
C LEU A 131 -19.15 -6.20 11.67
N VAL A 132 -19.54 -5.21 10.87
CA VAL A 132 -20.94 -4.86 10.63
C VAL A 132 -21.67 -6.00 9.92
N GLU A 133 -21.05 -6.57 8.88
CA GLU A 133 -21.65 -7.69 8.13
C GLU A 133 -21.82 -8.93 9.03
N ARG A 134 -20.82 -9.24 9.86
CA ARG A 134 -20.92 -10.34 10.84
C ARG A 134 -22.07 -10.13 11.83
N ARG A 135 -22.32 -8.91 12.30
CA ARG A 135 -23.47 -8.63 13.19
C ARG A 135 -24.81 -8.82 12.48
N ARG A 136 -24.90 -8.46 11.20
CA ARG A 136 -26.12 -8.63 10.40
C ARG A 136 -26.45 -10.10 10.16
N THR A 137 -25.45 -10.94 9.87
CA THR A 137 -25.67 -12.38 9.65
C THR A 137 -26.11 -13.09 10.92
N VAL A 138 -25.54 -12.76 12.08
CA VAL A 138 -25.96 -13.31 13.39
C VAL A 138 -27.43 -12.95 13.69
N LYS A 139 -27.82 -11.67 13.58
CA LYS A 139 -29.22 -11.25 13.79
C LYS A 139 -30.22 -11.93 12.85
N ARG A 140 -29.81 -12.21 11.60
CA ARG A 140 -30.66 -12.87 10.60
C ARG A 140 -30.79 -14.37 10.86
N GLY A 141 -29.74 -15.01 11.39
CA GLY A 141 -29.77 -16.39 11.84
C GLY A 141 -30.73 -16.60 13.01
N ASP A 142 -30.66 -15.76 14.04
CA ASP A 142 -31.55 -15.81 15.20
C ASP A 142 -33.02 -15.56 14.80
N GLY A 143 -33.28 -14.59 13.93
CA GLY A 143 -34.63 -14.31 13.43
C GLY A 143 -35.21 -15.45 12.56
N SER A 144 -34.38 -16.17 11.82
CA SER A 144 -34.82 -17.30 11.00
C SER A 144 -35.10 -18.54 11.85
N ALA A 145 -34.32 -18.78 12.91
CA ALA A 145 -34.58 -19.85 13.88
C ALA A 145 -35.87 -19.60 14.67
N ALA A 146 -36.10 -18.35 15.11
CA ALA A 146 -37.33 -17.95 15.79
C ALA A 146 -38.58 -18.06 14.90
N PHE A 147 -38.44 -17.79 13.59
CA PHE A 147 -39.55 -17.91 12.64
C PHE A 147 -39.92 -19.37 12.33
N LEU A 148 -38.94 -20.27 12.24
CA LEU A 148 -39.20 -21.70 12.02
C LEU A 148 -39.91 -22.36 13.20
N ASN A 149 -39.55 -21.97 14.44
CA ASN A 149 -40.19 -22.49 15.65
C ASN A 149 -41.66 -22.05 15.82
N ARG A 150 -42.12 -21.04 15.07
CA ARG A 150 -43.50 -20.52 15.12
C ARG A 150 -44.45 -21.14 14.10
N ARG A 151 -43.95 -22.00 13.22
CA ARG A 151 -44.75 -22.72 12.20
C ARG A 151 -44.99 -24.19 12.54
N SER A 152 -44.39 -24.68 13.63
CA SER A 152 -44.52 -26.06 14.12
C SER A 152 -45.65 -26.24 15.14
N ASP A 153 -46.35 -25.16 15.51
CA ASP A 153 -47.54 -25.14 16.38
C ASP A 153 -48.79 -24.84 15.54
#